data_AF-Q2JR00-F1
#
_entry.id   AF-Q2JR00-F1
#
_cell.length_a   1.000
_cell.length_b   1.000
_cell.length_c   1.000
_cell.angle_alpha   90.00
_cell.angle_beta   90.00
_cell.angle_gamma   90.00
#
_symmetry.space_group_name_H-M   'P 1'
#
loop_
_entity.id
_entity.type
_entity.pdbx_description
1 polymer ?
#
loop_
_entity_poly.entity_id
_entity_poly.type
_entity_poly.pdbx_seq_one_letter_code
_entity_poly.pdbx_strand_id
1 'polypeptide(L)'
;MSTSEGSAPSVRQQALAALTAELTQQGHPPEYAQHMAAAVIFQADLDLCAAQLARLLSWLKQNHPNLYPEAVQLVDATREEFERRVQRG
;
A
#
# COMPACT_ATOMS: atom_id res chain seq x y z
N MET A 1 17.07 -26.72 -24.26
CA MET A 1 17.24 -26.84 -22.80
C MET A 1 16.94 -25.48 -22.22
N SER A 2 15.79 -25.34 -21.54
CA SER A 2 15.31 -24.06 -21.01
C SER A 2 16.00 -23.77 -19.68
N THR A 3 16.84 -22.75 -19.62
CA THR A 3 17.29 -22.16 -18.36
C THR A 3 16.21 -21.19 -17.88
N SER A 4 15.39 -21.61 -16.94
CA SER A 4 14.52 -20.69 -16.20
C SER A 4 15.43 -19.85 -15.30
N GLU A 5 15.73 -18.62 -15.70
CA GLU A 5 16.41 -17.66 -14.83
C GLU A 5 15.54 -17.45 -13.58
N GLY A 6 16.05 -17.88 -12.44
CA GLY A 6 15.44 -17.67 -11.13
C GLY A 6 15.44 -16.19 -10.81
N SER A 7 14.31 -15.52 -11.03
CA SER A 7 14.11 -14.16 -10.56
C SER A 7 14.13 -14.17 -9.03
N ALA A 8 15.09 -13.44 -8.44
CA ALA A 8 15.18 -13.31 -7.00
C ALA A 8 13.85 -12.76 -6.45
N PRO A 9 13.39 -13.23 -5.27
CA PRO A 9 12.12 -12.78 -4.72
C PRO A 9 12.17 -11.26 -4.48
N SER A 10 11.10 -10.57 -4.89
CA SER A 10 10.94 -9.14 -4.63
C SER A 10 10.98 -8.83 -3.14
N VAL A 11 11.35 -7.59 -2.76
CA VAL A 11 11.34 -7.13 -1.36
C VAL A 11 10.01 -7.43 -0.67
N ARG A 12 8.89 -7.28 -1.40
CA ARG A 12 7.56 -7.60 -0.90
C ARG A 12 7.37 -9.10 -0.62
N GLN A 13 7.87 -9.97 -1.51
CA GLN A 13 7.82 -11.43 -1.29
C GLN A 13 8.70 -11.85 -0.11
N GLN A 14 9.87 -11.23 0.05
CA GLN A 14 10.75 -11.45 1.19
C GLN A 14 10.09 -11.01 2.51
N ALA A 15 9.47 -9.84 2.54
CA ALA A 15 8.72 -9.34 3.69
C ALA A 15 7.54 -10.25 4.06
N LEU A 16 6.80 -10.73 3.05
CA LEU A 16 5.67 -11.65 3.27
C LEU A 16 6.15 -12.95 3.89
N ALA A 17 7.23 -13.53 3.38
CA ALA A 17 7.80 -14.76 3.91
C ALA A 17 8.32 -14.58 5.35
N ALA A 18 9.01 -13.47 5.62
CA ALA A 18 9.53 -13.16 6.95
C ALA A 18 8.40 -12.97 7.99
N LEU A 19 7.39 -12.17 7.67
CA LEU A 19 6.24 -11.93 8.56
C LEU A 19 5.42 -13.21 8.79
N THR A 20 5.23 -14.02 7.75
CA THR A 20 4.53 -15.31 7.89
C THR A 20 5.28 -16.24 8.84
N ALA A 21 6.61 -16.32 8.70
CA ALA A 21 7.46 -17.13 9.58
C ALA A 21 7.41 -16.64 11.03
N GLU A 22 7.48 -15.32 11.25
CA GLU A 22 7.37 -14.70 12.58
C GLU A 22 6.03 -15.03 13.25
N LEU A 23 4.92 -14.82 12.53
CA LEU A 23 3.58 -15.10 13.05
C LEU A 23 3.38 -16.60 13.34
N THR A 24 3.94 -17.47 12.50
CA THR A 24 3.91 -18.93 12.76
C THR A 24 4.71 -19.28 14.03
N GLN A 25 5.86 -18.64 14.27
CA GLN A 25 6.64 -18.81 15.50
C GLN A 25 5.89 -18.31 16.75
N GLN A 26 4.99 -17.34 16.59
CA GLN A 26 4.10 -16.87 17.66
C GLN A 26 2.94 -17.84 17.95
N GLY A 27 2.84 -18.96 17.21
CA GLY A 27 1.84 -20.01 17.42
C GLY A 27 0.61 -19.91 16.54
N HIS A 28 0.60 -19.00 15.55
CA HIS A 28 -0.51 -18.89 14.60
C HIS A 28 -0.49 -20.03 13.56
N PRO A 29 -1.66 -20.56 13.14
CA PRO A 29 -1.73 -21.50 12.04
C PRO A 29 -1.12 -20.90 10.74
N PRO A 30 -0.40 -21.69 9.91
CA PRO A 30 0.33 -21.16 8.76
C PRO A 30 -0.51 -20.35 7.77
N GLU A 31 -1.72 -20.82 7.42
CA GLU A 31 -2.63 -20.10 6.53
C GLU A 31 -3.07 -18.76 7.13
N TYR A 32 -3.38 -18.75 8.42
CA TYR A 32 -3.76 -17.54 9.14
C TYR A 32 -2.60 -16.54 9.22
N ALA A 33 -1.39 -17.02 9.53
CA ALA A 33 -0.17 -16.22 9.56
C ALA A 33 0.11 -15.57 8.18
N GLN A 34 -0.10 -16.30 7.09
CA GLN A 34 0.08 -15.77 5.74
C GLN A 34 -0.94 -14.68 5.41
N HIS A 35 -2.22 -14.88 5.74
CA HIS A 35 -3.26 -13.86 5.53
C HIS A 35 -2.99 -12.60 6.35
N MET A 36 -2.56 -12.76 7.61
CA MET A 36 -2.15 -11.65 8.45
C MET A 36 -0.94 -10.91 7.89
N ALA A 37 0.10 -11.62 7.48
CA ALA A 37 1.30 -11.02 6.89
C ALA A 37 0.94 -10.20 5.64
N ALA A 38 0.05 -10.72 4.78
CA ALA A 38 -0.44 -9.99 3.62
C ALA A 38 -1.22 -8.72 4.01
N ALA A 39 -2.09 -8.80 5.02
CA ALA A 39 -2.84 -7.66 5.52
C ALA A 39 -1.92 -6.56 6.12
N VAL A 40 -0.90 -6.96 6.88
CA VAL A 40 0.09 -6.02 7.44
C VAL A 40 0.86 -5.30 6.33
N ILE A 41 1.32 -6.03 5.32
CA ILE A 41 2.00 -5.43 4.16
C ILE A 41 1.08 -4.47 3.42
N PHE A 42 -0.17 -4.86 3.18
CA PHE A 42 -1.15 -4.02 2.51
C PHE A 42 -1.42 -2.73 3.30
N GLN A 43 -1.55 -2.82 4.62
CA GLN A 43 -1.71 -1.65 5.48
C GLN A 43 -0.48 -0.73 5.41
N ALA A 44 0.73 -1.28 5.48
CA ALA A 44 1.96 -0.49 5.36
C ALA A 44 2.06 0.22 4.01
N ASP A 45 1.64 -0.43 2.91
CA ASP A 45 1.59 0.17 1.58
C ASP A 45 0.58 1.34 1.53
N LEU A 46 -0.59 1.22 2.17
CA LEU A 46 -1.59 2.28 2.27
C LEU A 46 -1.06 3.47 3.08
N ASP A 47 -0.42 3.21 4.22
CA ASP A 47 0.16 4.24 5.07
C ASP A 47 1.26 5.02 4.35
N LEU A 48 2.11 4.32 3.57
CA LEU A 48 3.13 4.96 2.73
C LEU A 48 2.50 5.86 1.66
N CYS A 49 1.48 5.37 0.95
CA CYS A 49 0.76 6.17 -0.05
C CYS A 49 0.15 7.43 0.57
N ALA A 50 -0.48 7.29 1.74
CA ALA A 50 -1.07 8.41 2.48
C ALA A 50 -0.01 9.43 2.89
N ALA A 51 1.14 8.98 3.42
CA ALA A 51 2.25 9.85 3.80
C ALA A 51 2.87 10.58 2.59
N GLN A 52 3.01 9.90 1.45
CA GLN A 52 3.50 10.49 0.21
C GLN A 52 2.55 11.59 -0.30
N LEU A 53 1.24 11.31 -0.31
CA LEU A 53 0.23 12.29 -0.74
C LEU A 53 0.16 13.50 0.20
N ALA A 54 0.18 13.27 1.51
CA ALA A 54 0.21 14.34 2.51
C ALA A 54 1.44 15.24 2.36
N ARG A 55 2.60 14.64 2.10
CA ARG A 55 3.85 15.38 1.84
C ARG A 55 3.75 16.20 0.56
N LEU A 56 3.19 15.64 -0.51
CA LEU A 56 2.99 16.36 -1.78
C LEU A 56 2.04 17.55 -1.62
N LEU A 57 0.89 17.35 -0.98
CA LEU A 57 -0.08 18.43 -0.72
C LEU A 57 0.52 19.54 0.17
N SER A 58 1.31 19.16 1.18
CA SER A 58 2.01 20.11 2.03
C SER A 58 3.03 20.94 1.24
N TRP A 59 3.79 20.28 0.35
CA TRP A 59 4.72 20.95 -0.55
C TRP A 59 4.00 21.91 -1.51
N LEU A 60 2.87 21.51 -2.10
CA LEU A 60 2.05 22.38 -2.94
C LEU A 60 1.52 23.59 -2.17
N LYS A 61 1.04 23.40 -0.94
CA LYS A 61 0.54 24.49 -0.09
C LYS A 61 1.61 25.57 0.15
N GLN A 62 2.85 25.14 0.37
CA GLN A 62 3.97 26.03 0.69
C GLN A 62 4.56 26.70 -0.55
N ASN A 63 4.74 25.96 -1.65
CA ASN A 63 5.51 26.39 -2.82
C ASN A 63 4.64 26.85 -4.00
N HIS A 64 3.39 26.38 -4.07
CA HIS A 64 2.47 26.63 -5.17
C HIS A 64 1.04 26.93 -4.64
N PRO A 65 0.85 27.97 -3.81
CA PRO A 65 -0.42 28.23 -3.12
C PRO A 65 -1.60 28.47 -4.07
N ASN A 66 -1.33 28.92 -5.31
CA ASN A 66 -2.36 29.11 -6.34
C ASN A 66 -2.91 27.78 -6.88
N LEU A 67 -2.12 26.70 -6.87
CA LEU A 67 -2.51 25.37 -7.36
C LEU A 67 -3.02 24.46 -6.23
N TYR A 68 -2.67 24.77 -4.98
CA TYR A 68 -3.06 23.96 -3.83
C TYR A 68 -4.57 23.69 -3.72
N PRO A 69 -5.48 24.67 -3.91
CA PRO A 69 -6.92 24.41 -3.86
C PRO A 69 -7.40 23.39 -4.89
N GLU A 70 -6.91 23.47 -6.13
CA GLU A 70 -7.27 22.55 -7.21
C GLU A 70 -6.73 21.13 -6.94
N ALA A 71 -5.50 21.03 -6.42
CA ALA A 71 -4.92 19.75 -6.04
C ALA A 71 -5.71 19.06 -4.91
N VAL A 72 -6.21 19.83 -3.92
CA VAL A 72 -7.08 19.28 -2.86
C VAL A 72 -8.39 18.77 -3.45
N GLN A 73 -9.04 19.56 -4.32
CA GLN A 73 -10.28 19.14 -4.99
C GLN A 73 -10.10 17.85 -5.81
N LEU A 74 -8.96 17.70 -6.49
CA LEU A 74 -8.65 16.48 -7.24
C LEU A 74 -8.56 15.24 -6.33
N VAL A 75 -7.92 15.38 -5.16
CA VAL A 75 -7.83 14.29 -4.18
C VAL A 75 -9.21 13.92 -3.64
N ASP A 76 -10.03 14.91 -3.29
CA ASP A 76 -11.41 14.67 -2.84
C ASP A 76 -12.28 14.01 -3.92
N ALA A 77 -12.19 14.47 -5.16
CA ALA A 77 -12.91 13.88 -6.29
C ALA A 77 -12.51 12.41 -6.53
N THR A 78 -11.23 12.08 -6.33
CA THR A 78 -10.73 10.71 -6.43
C THR A 78 -11.33 9.82 -5.33
N ARG A 79 -11.44 10.34 -4.08
CA ARG A 79 -12.14 9.63 -3.00
C ARG A 79 -13.59 9.34 -3.37
N GLU A 80 -14.31 10.36 -3.85
CA GLU A 80 -15.73 10.23 -4.23
C GLU A 80 -15.94 9.26 -5.40
N GLU A 81 -15.03 9.23 -6.37
CA GLU A 81 -15.06 8.22 -7.44
C GLU A 81 -14.89 6.82 -6.88
N PHE A 82 -13.90 6.62 -5.99
CA PHE A 82 -13.67 5.34 -5.35
C PHE A 82 -14.89 4.87 -4.53
N GLU A 83 -15.46 5.74 -3.70
CA GLU A 83 -16.67 5.45 -2.91
C GLU A 83 -17.84 5.05 -3.81
N ARG A 84 -18.04 5.77 -4.92
CA ARG A 84 -19.08 5.42 -5.91
C ARG A 84 -18.83 4.08 -6.57
N ARG A 85 -17.57 3.71 -6.84
CA ARG A 85 -17.23 2.39 -7.39
C ARG A 85 -17.56 1.28 -6.39
N VAL A 86 -17.14 1.44 -5.14
CA VAL A 86 -17.41 0.46 -4.07
C VAL A 86 -18.92 0.25 -3.86
N GLN A 87 -19.71 1.32 -3.92
CA GLN A 87 -21.18 1.23 -3.81
C GLN A 87 -21.84 0.48 -4.97
N ARG A 88 -21.18 0.39 -6.13
CA ARG A 88 -21.73 -0.23 -7.34
C ARG A 88 -21.33 -1.70 -7.52
N GLY A 89 -20.36 -2.21 -6.75
CA GLY A 89 -19.82 -3.56 -6.87
C GLY A 89 -18.69 -3.63 -7.89
#